data_AF-A0A9W7F6P1-F1
#
_entry.id   AF-A0A9W7F6P1-F1
#
_cell.length_a   1.000
_cell.length_b   1.000
_cell.length_c   1.000
_cell.angle_alpha   90.00
_cell.angle_beta   90.00
_cell.angle_gamma   90.00
#
_symmetry.space_group_name_H-M   'P 1'
#
loop_
_entity.id
_entity.type
_entity.pdbx_description
1 polymer ?
#
loop_
_entity_poly.entity_id
_entity_poly.type
_entity_poly.pdbx_seq_one_letter_code
_entity_poly.pdbx_strand_id
1 'polypeptide(L)'
;MCTTTASRVTRSQSKKRKESSRVDEVLEGEALNPVVEGLKYFLGLCFLVPFGPFVAWQVFWCTVWELGDKYTINMVGNIAKLADKINPLFSGLTRHPKDGFVVILLIYLGLFMPSLFFYELWLCVKEGFNYKRALAFNLFRIGPQYANFMWVYVMCHKEGHAIRGSLLKRGFMHNCFGTAFNHWVGLFHGVIPGVFTISHIHNHHKYDNDEKDVYSTAFRPRDEFSSWVKYVPEWMAYATNISSFVFFVREGKYKHAVNTVISTLYYVSFVGLIAYVHKAFCFWYLFYPLVEGNILLSVVNYTWHAFIDPEDPSNDYVNSTTVVDGLNFCLKEEYHVVHHQYAGVHWTKHRALYEKHLPEYKKAKASIFYGENLFVIFGCIMAKDYNKLAELYFEPPTDMSKEELADLMKARLRCAGPHIAKQIGRSAKSKAETEAFMAKED
;
A
#
# COMPACT_ATOMS: atom_id res chain seq x y z
N MET A 1 -61.06 -14.07 -14.62
CA MET A 1 -59.81 -14.21 -13.83
C MET A 1 -58.70 -13.43 -14.53
N CYS A 2 -58.55 -12.13 -14.29
CA CYS A 2 -57.47 -11.34 -14.90
C CYS A 2 -57.20 -10.09 -14.07
N THR A 3 -56.60 -10.23 -12.89
CA THR A 3 -56.15 -9.08 -12.06
C THR A 3 -55.16 -9.55 -10.99
N THR A 4 -53.90 -9.85 -11.36
CA THR A 4 -52.82 -10.04 -10.34
C THR A 4 -51.41 -9.68 -10.81
N THR A 5 -51.18 -9.33 -12.07
CA THR A 5 -49.83 -9.08 -12.61
C THR A 5 -49.33 -7.64 -12.52
N ALA A 6 -50.22 -6.64 -12.38
CA ALA A 6 -49.82 -5.23 -12.36
C ALA A 6 -49.24 -4.74 -11.01
N SER A 7 -49.56 -5.37 -9.88
CA SER A 7 -49.11 -4.91 -8.55
C SER A 7 -47.69 -5.36 -8.18
N ARG A 8 -47.16 -6.42 -8.82
CA ARG A 8 -45.81 -6.94 -8.56
C ARG A 8 -44.72 -6.10 -9.24
N VAL A 9 -45.00 -5.59 -10.45
CA VAL A 9 -44.05 -4.79 -11.24
C VAL A 9 -43.86 -3.40 -10.63
N THR A 10 -44.93 -2.75 -10.16
CA THR A 10 -44.87 -1.43 -9.50
C THR A 10 -44.16 -1.49 -8.15
N ARG A 11 -44.35 -2.56 -7.37
CA ARG A 11 -43.67 -2.75 -6.08
C ARG A 11 -42.16 -2.97 -6.26
N SER A 12 -41.76 -3.74 -7.28
CA SER A 12 -40.36 -3.97 -7.66
C SER A 12 -39.66 -2.68 -8.12
N GLN A 13 -40.31 -1.89 -8.99
CA GLN A 13 -39.76 -0.62 -9.45
C GLN A 13 -39.70 0.43 -8.33
N SER A 14 -40.69 0.49 -7.42
CA SER A 14 -40.62 1.42 -6.28
C SER A 14 -39.54 1.04 -5.26
N LYS A 15 -39.22 -0.27 -5.14
CA LYS A 15 -38.15 -0.77 -4.27
C LYS A 15 -36.78 -0.45 -4.87
N LYS A 16 -36.57 -0.69 -6.18
CA LYS A 16 -35.37 -0.25 -6.91
C LYS A 16 -35.18 1.28 -6.88
N ARG A 17 -36.26 2.06 -6.97
CA ARG A 17 -36.21 3.52 -6.91
C ARG A 17 -35.92 4.05 -5.49
N LYS A 18 -36.38 3.35 -4.44
CA LYS A 18 -36.02 3.62 -3.04
C LYS A 18 -34.60 3.18 -2.67
N GLU A 19 -34.10 2.09 -3.25
CA GLU A 19 -32.70 1.66 -3.10
C GLU A 19 -31.76 2.61 -3.84
N SER A 20 -32.09 3.00 -5.08
CA SER A 20 -31.36 4.04 -5.83
C SER A 20 -31.38 5.39 -5.09
N SER A 21 -32.52 5.81 -4.54
CA SER A 21 -32.58 7.07 -3.79
C SER A 21 -31.82 7.00 -2.45
N ARG A 22 -31.75 5.82 -1.81
CA ARG A 22 -30.91 5.61 -0.60
C ARG A 22 -29.42 5.67 -0.93
N VAL A 23 -28.99 5.07 -2.03
CA VAL A 23 -27.59 5.13 -2.48
C VAL A 23 -27.18 6.57 -2.80
N ASP A 24 -28.10 7.38 -3.33
CA ASP A 24 -27.85 8.81 -3.57
C ASP A 24 -28.02 9.68 -2.29
N GLU A 25 -28.89 9.33 -1.33
CA GLU A 25 -29.07 10.04 -0.05
C GLU A 25 -27.94 9.80 0.97
N VAL A 26 -27.25 8.65 0.93
CA VAL A 26 -26.09 8.37 1.81
C VAL A 26 -24.88 9.26 1.49
N LEU A 27 -24.96 10.11 0.46
CA LEU A 27 -23.87 10.97 -0.03
C LEU A 27 -23.87 12.42 0.53
N GLU A 28 -24.88 12.84 1.28
CA GLU A 28 -24.92 14.19 1.87
C GLU A 28 -24.35 14.21 3.30
N GLY A 29 -23.02 14.12 3.40
CA GLY A 29 -22.26 14.40 4.62
C GLY A 29 -21.83 15.86 4.73
N GLU A 30 -21.23 16.24 5.88
CA GLU A 30 -20.53 17.53 6.01
C GLU A 30 -19.58 17.74 4.82
N ALA A 31 -19.80 18.79 4.04
CA ALA A 31 -18.97 19.07 2.87
C ALA A 31 -17.53 19.40 3.30
N LEU A 32 -16.56 18.79 2.63
CA LEU A 32 -15.15 19.16 2.80
C LEU A 32 -14.95 20.63 2.46
N ASN A 33 -14.05 21.31 3.18
CA ASN A 33 -13.78 22.72 2.95
C ASN A 33 -13.22 22.93 1.52
N PRO A 34 -13.91 23.69 0.63
CA PRO A 34 -13.54 23.77 -0.78
C PRO A 34 -12.18 24.45 -1.00
N VAL A 35 -11.77 25.39 -0.12
CA VAL A 35 -10.46 26.04 -0.20
C VAL A 35 -9.35 25.04 0.12
N VAL A 36 -9.53 24.24 1.17
CA VAL A 36 -8.57 23.19 1.56
C VAL A 36 -8.46 22.14 0.46
N GLU A 37 -9.58 21.71 -0.13
CA GLU A 37 -9.59 20.73 -1.22
C GLU A 37 -8.98 21.27 -2.51
N GLY A 38 -9.19 22.56 -2.81
CA GLY A 38 -8.50 23.25 -3.92
C GLY A 38 -6.99 23.28 -3.73
N LEU A 39 -6.53 23.57 -2.51
CA LEU A 39 -5.10 23.54 -2.18
C LEU A 39 -4.51 22.13 -2.31
N LYS A 40 -5.20 21.10 -1.80
CA LYS A 40 -4.76 19.71 -1.96
C LYS A 40 -4.65 19.31 -3.43
N TYR A 41 -5.63 19.70 -4.24
CA TYR A 41 -5.58 19.42 -5.68
C TYR A 41 -4.35 20.08 -6.33
N PHE A 42 -4.11 21.36 -6.04
CA PHE A 42 -2.93 22.08 -6.53
C PHE A 42 -1.62 21.42 -6.09
N LEU A 43 -1.48 21.09 -4.80
CA LEU A 43 -0.29 20.41 -4.27
C LEU A 43 -0.10 19.03 -4.90
N GLY A 44 -1.18 18.28 -5.12
CA GLY A 44 -1.15 17.01 -5.86
C GLY A 44 -0.59 17.18 -7.26
N LEU A 45 -1.04 18.20 -8.00
CA LEU A 45 -0.48 18.53 -9.31
C LEU A 45 1.00 18.93 -9.24
N CYS A 46 1.45 19.62 -8.19
CA CYS A 46 2.87 19.93 -8.00
C CYS A 46 3.77 18.70 -7.84
N PHE A 47 3.23 17.55 -7.42
CA PHE A 47 3.95 16.27 -7.46
C PHE A 47 3.76 15.57 -8.80
N LEU A 48 2.52 15.46 -9.29
CA LEU A 48 2.21 14.61 -10.44
C LEU A 48 2.67 15.19 -11.77
N VAL A 49 2.58 16.51 -11.98
CA VAL A 49 2.98 17.13 -13.26
C VAL A 49 4.48 17.03 -13.53
N PRO A 50 5.38 17.39 -12.60
CA PRO A 50 6.82 17.31 -12.86
C PRO A 50 7.38 15.89 -12.76
N PHE A 51 6.83 15.02 -11.90
CA PHE A 51 7.40 13.68 -11.67
C PHE A 51 6.65 12.56 -12.37
N GLY A 52 5.34 12.70 -12.57
CA GLY A 52 4.47 11.68 -13.18
C GLY A 52 4.97 11.17 -14.54
N PRO A 53 5.41 12.03 -15.49
CA PRO A 53 5.96 11.56 -16.75
C PRO A 53 7.21 10.67 -16.59
N PHE A 54 8.08 10.97 -15.63
CA PHE A 54 9.28 10.17 -15.34
C PHE A 54 8.92 8.85 -14.67
N VAL A 55 7.98 8.86 -13.72
CA VAL A 55 7.45 7.66 -13.07
C VAL A 55 6.82 6.74 -14.12
N ALA A 56 5.96 7.27 -14.98
CA ALA A 56 5.31 6.51 -16.05
C ALA A 56 6.32 5.94 -17.05
N TRP A 57 7.32 6.74 -17.47
CA TRP A 57 8.42 6.28 -18.32
C TRP A 57 9.16 5.11 -17.67
N GLN A 58 9.46 5.22 -16.39
CA GLN A 58 10.22 4.20 -15.68
C GLN A 58 9.42 2.92 -15.48
N VAL A 59 8.14 3.01 -15.09
CA VAL A 59 7.22 1.85 -15.03
C VAL A 59 7.16 1.16 -16.38
N PHE A 60 6.97 1.91 -17.47
CA PHE A 60 6.95 1.36 -18.82
C PHE A 60 8.23 0.58 -19.14
N TRP A 61 9.41 1.15 -18.90
CA TRP A 61 10.68 0.48 -19.19
C TRP A 61 10.98 -0.69 -18.26
N CYS A 62 10.53 -0.67 -17.01
CA CYS A 62 10.58 -1.82 -16.10
C CYS A 62 9.71 -2.97 -16.60
N THR A 63 8.55 -2.69 -17.19
CA THR A 63 7.69 -3.68 -17.85
C THR A 63 8.33 -4.21 -19.14
N VAL A 64 8.89 -3.33 -19.97
CA VAL A 64 9.62 -3.75 -21.19
C VAL A 64 10.82 -4.64 -20.83
N TRP A 65 11.56 -4.30 -19.77
CA TRP A 65 12.64 -5.13 -19.27
C TRP A 65 12.14 -6.51 -18.84
N GLU A 66 11.09 -6.59 -18.03
CA GLU A 66 10.52 -7.88 -17.61
C GLU A 66 10.11 -8.75 -18.82
N LEU A 67 9.39 -8.16 -19.79
CA LEU A 67 9.00 -8.86 -21.01
C LEU A 67 10.23 -9.36 -21.76
N GLY A 68 11.21 -8.50 -21.98
CA GLY A 68 12.47 -8.85 -22.61
C GLY A 68 13.21 -9.98 -21.88
N ASP A 69 13.30 -9.91 -20.56
CA ASP A 69 13.98 -10.92 -19.74
C ASP A 69 13.28 -12.28 -19.83
N LYS A 70 11.95 -12.29 -19.71
CA LYS A 70 11.13 -13.51 -19.78
C LYS A 70 11.29 -14.27 -21.10
N TYR A 71 11.44 -13.55 -22.22
CA TYR A 71 11.60 -14.14 -23.55
C TYR A 71 13.07 -14.33 -23.97
N THR A 72 14.04 -13.98 -23.12
CA THR A 72 15.48 -14.13 -23.43
C THR A 72 16.16 -15.08 -22.44
N ILE A 73 16.87 -14.53 -21.46
CA ILE A 73 17.72 -15.30 -20.54
C ILE A 73 16.99 -15.69 -19.24
N ASN A 74 15.79 -15.14 -19.01
CA ASN A 74 15.01 -15.34 -17.78
C ASN A 74 15.85 -15.11 -16.52
N MET A 75 16.62 -14.02 -16.50
CA MET A 75 17.51 -13.65 -15.40
C MET A 75 16.75 -13.58 -14.09
N VAL A 76 15.58 -12.95 -14.05
CA VAL A 76 14.75 -12.81 -12.84
C VAL A 76 14.33 -14.19 -12.33
N GLY A 77 13.83 -15.06 -13.21
CA GLY A 77 13.44 -16.42 -12.83
C GLY A 77 14.62 -17.26 -12.36
N ASN A 78 15.80 -17.09 -12.96
CA ASN A 78 17.01 -17.79 -12.55
C ASN A 78 17.55 -17.29 -11.21
N ILE A 79 17.51 -15.98 -10.96
CA ILE A 79 17.86 -15.38 -9.66
C ILE A 79 16.89 -15.86 -8.58
N ALA A 80 15.58 -15.90 -8.86
CA ALA A 80 14.59 -16.40 -7.91
C ALA A 80 14.84 -17.86 -7.54
N LYS A 81 15.07 -18.74 -8.53
CA LYS A 81 15.43 -20.15 -8.30
C LYS A 81 16.72 -20.30 -7.49
N LEU A 82 17.73 -19.48 -7.78
CA LEU A 82 18.97 -19.48 -7.02
C LEU A 82 18.72 -19.05 -5.57
N ALA A 83 17.96 -17.97 -5.37
CA ALA A 83 17.58 -17.45 -4.06
C ALA A 83 16.83 -18.52 -3.25
N ASP A 84 15.88 -19.24 -3.86
CA ASP A 84 15.18 -20.35 -3.21
C ASP A 84 16.12 -21.49 -2.78
N LYS A 85 17.13 -21.79 -3.60
CA LYS A 85 18.12 -22.83 -3.30
C LYS A 85 19.04 -22.45 -2.14
N ILE A 86 19.41 -21.17 -2.02
CA ILE A 86 20.30 -20.68 -0.94
C ILE A 86 19.52 -20.25 0.31
N ASN A 87 18.21 -19.98 0.19
CA ASN A 87 17.34 -19.56 1.30
C ASN A 87 17.48 -20.45 2.55
N PRO A 88 17.46 -21.80 2.45
CA PRO A 88 17.64 -22.67 3.62
C PRO A 88 18.95 -22.44 4.38
N LEU A 89 20.03 -22.00 3.72
CA LEU A 89 21.34 -21.76 4.35
C LEU A 89 21.28 -20.64 5.41
N PHE A 90 20.36 -19.70 5.25
CA PHE A 90 20.21 -18.54 6.13
C PHE A 90 19.03 -18.64 7.10
N SER A 91 18.22 -19.70 7.00
CA SER A 91 17.07 -19.95 7.89
C SER A 91 17.45 -19.97 9.38
N GLY A 92 18.70 -20.32 9.68
CA GLY A 92 19.27 -20.28 11.02
C GLY A 92 19.34 -18.86 11.63
N LEU A 93 19.42 -17.81 10.80
CA LEU A 93 19.61 -16.41 11.20
C LEU A 93 18.28 -15.64 11.36
N THR A 94 17.20 -16.14 10.76
CA THR A 94 15.88 -15.50 10.77
C THR A 94 14.95 -16.14 11.79
N ARG A 95 13.97 -15.40 12.29
CA ARG A 95 13.05 -15.91 13.32
C ARG A 95 12.22 -17.07 12.81
N HIS A 96 11.72 -16.94 11.59
CA HIS A 96 10.95 -17.98 10.94
C HIS A 96 11.85 -18.73 9.94
N PRO A 97 11.78 -20.08 9.87
CA PRO A 97 12.68 -20.89 9.03
C PRO A 97 12.49 -20.66 7.52
N LYS A 98 11.36 -20.07 7.10
CA LYS A 98 11.10 -19.72 5.70
C LYS A 98 11.66 -18.34 5.28
N ASP A 99 12.27 -17.60 6.21
CA ASP A 99 12.70 -16.21 6.00
C ASP A 99 14.20 -16.05 5.72
N GLY A 100 14.92 -17.11 5.37
CA GLY A 100 16.34 -16.99 4.99
C GLY A 100 16.60 -15.97 3.86
N PHE A 101 15.60 -15.72 3.01
CA PHE A 101 15.63 -14.73 1.93
C PHE A 101 15.86 -13.32 2.44
N VAL A 102 15.51 -13.01 3.69
CA VAL A 102 15.78 -11.72 4.32
C VAL A 102 17.28 -11.42 4.29
N VAL A 103 18.13 -12.42 4.55
CA VAL A 103 19.59 -12.25 4.51
C VAL A 103 20.09 -12.05 3.07
N ILE A 104 19.51 -12.76 2.10
CA ILE A 104 19.80 -12.58 0.67
C ILE A 104 19.47 -11.15 0.25
N LEU A 105 18.31 -10.63 0.65
CA LEU A 105 17.89 -9.26 0.39
C LEU A 105 18.79 -8.24 1.10
N LEU A 106 19.28 -8.52 2.31
CA LEU A 106 20.26 -7.65 2.96
C LEU A 106 21.60 -7.59 2.21
N ILE A 107 22.04 -8.69 1.60
CA ILE A 107 23.24 -8.68 0.76
C ILE A 107 22.98 -7.89 -0.54
N TYR A 108 21.86 -8.14 -1.20
CA TYR A 108 21.55 -7.49 -2.47
C TYR A 108 21.13 -6.02 -2.30
N LEU A 109 20.03 -5.77 -1.59
CA LEU A 109 19.46 -4.43 -1.39
C LEU A 109 20.15 -3.65 -0.27
N GLY A 110 20.78 -4.33 0.69
CA GLY A 110 21.48 -3.69 1.82
C GLY A 110 22.98 -3.49 1.64
N LEU A 111 23.64 -4.22 0.73
CA LEU A 111 25.07 -4.04 0.46
C LEU A 111 25.34 -3.67 -1.00
N PHE A 112 24.89 -4.49 -1.95
CA PHE A 112 25.17 -4.24 -3.37
C PHE A 112 24.54 -2.93 -3.86
N MET A 113 23.26 -2.68 -3.55
CA MET A 113 22.59 -1.46 -4.00
C MET A 113 23.18 -0.17 -3.43
N PRO A 114 23.43 -0.07 -2.12
CA PRO A 114 24.15 1.07 -1.54
C PRO A 114 25.56 1.24 -2.12
N SER A 115 26.28 0.14 -2.37
CA SER A 115 27.60 0.20 -3.00
C SER A 115 27.54 0.80 -4.41
N LEU A 116 26.53 0.41 -5.21
CA LEU A 116 26.30 1.01 -6.53
C LEU A 116 25.95 2.50 -6.41
N PHE A 117 25.10 2.89 -5.45
CA PHE A 117 24.80 4.30 -5.20
C PHE A 117 26.06 5.12 -4.88
N PHE A 118 26.93 4.64 -3.99
CA PHE A 118 28.16 5.35 -3.63
C PHE A 118 29.18 5.35 -4.76
N TYR A 119 29.21 4.30 -5.59
CA TYR A 119 30.00 4.28 -6.82
C TYR A 119 29.52 5.35 -7.81
N GLU A 120 28.21 5.48 -8.02
CA GLU A 120 27.63 6.54 -8.86
C GLU A 120 27.90 7.94 -8.30
N LEU A 121 27.87 8.12 -6.97
CA LEU A 121 28.25 9.37 -6.33
C LEU A 121 29.72 9.70 -6.58
N TRP A 122 30.62 8.72 -6.40
CA TRP A 122 32.04 8.88 -6.65
C TRP A 122 32.31 9.28 -8.10
N LEU A 123 31.66 8.62 -9.06
CA LEU A 123 31.73 9.00 -10.48
C LEU A 123 31.19 10.41 -10.72
N CYS A 124 30.05 10.78 -10.13
CA CYS A 124 29.52 12.14 -10.27
C CYS A 124 30.48 13.21 -9.73
N VAL A 125 31.20 12.92 -8.63
CA VAL A 125 32.21 13.83 -8.08
C VAL A 125 33.45 13.91 -8.98
N LYS A 126 33.85 12.80 -9.63
CA LYS A 126 35.05 12.73 -10.47
C LYS A 126 34.85 13.24 -11.89
N GLU A 127 33.72 12.91 -12.49
CA GLU A 127 33.43 13.10 -13.92
C GLU A 127 32.29 14.10 -14.17
N GLY A 128 31.58 14.52 -13.12
CA GLY A 128 30.39 15.36 -13.20
C GLY A 128 29.09 14.55 -13.30
N PHE A 129 27.97 15.21 -13.08
CA PHE A 129 26.65 14.58 -13.11
C PHE A 129 26.26 14.13 -14.53
N ASN A 130 25.85 12.87 -14.67
CA ASN A 130 25.36 12.30 -15.93
C ASN A 130 23.93 11.80 -15.78
N TYR A 131 22.99 12.47 -16.47
CA TYR A 131 21.57 12.14 -16.37
C TYR A 131 21.23 10.74 -16.88
N LYS A 132 21.96 10.21 -17.88
CA LYS A 132 21.68 8.86 -18.42
C LYS A 132 22.00 7.79 -17.39
N ARG A 133 23.06 7.99 -16.61
CA ARG A 133 23.42 7.11 -15.49
C ARG A 133 22.38 7.18 -14.38
N ALA A 134 21.88 8.38 -14.07
CA ALA A 134 20.80 8.56 -13.10
C ALA A 134 19.51 7.83 -13.52
N LEU A 135 19.13 7.91 -14.79
CA LEU A 135 17.98 7.17 -15.32
C LEU A 135 18.20 5.66 -15.27
N ALA A 136 19.39 5.18 -15.69
CA ALA A 136 19.72 3.77 -15.64
C ALA A 136 19.75 3.22 -14.21
N PHE A 137 20.32 3.98 -13.26
CA PHE A 137 20.31 3.63 -11.85
C PHE A 137 18.89 3.53 -11.31
N ASN A 138 18.01 4.49 -11.62
CA ASN A 138 16.64 4.47 -11.13
C ASN A 138 15.79 3.33 -11.75
N LEU A 139 16.01 3.00 -13.02
CA LEU A 139 15.43 1.79 -13.63
C LEU A 139 15.91 0.52 -12.90
N PHE A 140 17.20 0.39 -12.65
CA PHE A 140 17.78 -0.76 -11.95
C PHE A 140 17.29 -0.86 -10.49
N ARG A 141 17.27 0.28 -9.77
CA ARG A 141 16.81 0.41 -8.39
C ARG A 141 15.39 -0.12 -8.23
N ILE A 142 14.52 0.18 -9.19
CA ILE A 142 13.11 -0.24 -9.16
C ILE A 142 12.97 -1.68 -9.66
N GLY A 143 13.79 -2.05 -10.63
CA GLY A 143 13.95 -3.42 -11.09
C GLY A 143 12.89 -3.82 -12.13
N PRO A 144 13.04 -5.02 -12.72
CA PRO A 144 12.07 -5.55 -13.66
C PRO A 144 10.73 -5.69 -12.96
N GLN A 145 9.67 -5.20 -13.61
CA GLN A 145 8.33 -5.15 -13.04
C GLN A 145 8.28 -4.58 -11.62
N TYR A 146 9.08 -3.54 -11.35
CA TYR A 146 9.17 -2.88 -10.04
C TYR A 146 9.41 -3.86 -8.86
N ALA A 147 10.04 -5.01 -9.10
CA ALA A 147 10.24 -6.06 -8.10
C ALA A 147 11.10 -5.60 -6.91
N ASN A 148 12.17 -4.84 -7.15
CA ASN A 148 13.02 -4.32 -6.08
C ASN A 148 12.23 -3.31 -5.23
N PHE A 149 11.43 -2.45 -5.86
CA PHE A 149 10.49 -1.57 -5.18
C PHE A 149 9.57 -2.36 -4.25
N MET A 150 8.91 -3.39 -4.76
CA MET A 150 8.00 -4.22 -3.97
C MET A 150 8.73 -4.85 -2.77
N TRP A 151 9.88 -5.48 -2.99
CA TRP A 151 10.65 -6.08 -1.92
C TRP A 151 11.05 -5.06 -0.85
N VAL A 152 11.57 -3.88 -1.22
CA VAL A 152 11.98 -2.88 -0.22
C VAL A 152 10.81 -2.45 0.64
N TYR A 153 9.70 -2.06 0.03
CA TYR A 153 8.56 -1.54 0.77
C TYR A 153 7.85 -2.62 1.59
N VAL A 154 7.67 -3.82 1.05
CA VAL A 154 7.13 -4.96 1.81
C VAL A 154 8.05 -5.34 2.96
N MET A 155 9.37 -5.33 2.79
CA MET A 155 10.29 -5.62 3.89
C MET A 155 10.27 -4.52 4.96
N CYS A 156 10.20 -3.24 4.58
CA CYS A 156 10.03 -2.15 5.54
C CYS A 156 8.74 -2.30 6.35
N HIS A 157 7.67 -2.70 5.67
CA HIS A 157 6.37 -2.97 6.26
C HIS A 157 6.41 -4.17 7.22
N LYS A 158 6.97 -5.31 6.80
CA LYS A 158 7.14 -6.51 7.66
C LYS A 158 8.04 -6.23 8.87
N GLU A 159 9.08 -5.41 8.74
CA GLU A 159 9.87 -4.95 9.89
C GLU A 159 9.02 -4.14 10.89
N GLY A 160 8.15 -3.25 10.41
CA GLY A 160 7.24 -2.48 11.25
C GLY A 160 6.26 -3.36 12.03
N HIS A 161 5.83 -4.47 11.43
CA HIS A 161 4.94 -5.47 12.01
C HIS A 161 5.64 -6.53 12.86
N ALA A 162 6.96 -6.52 12.96
CA ALA A 162 7.67 -7.56 13.66
C ALA A 162 7.42 -7.47 15.19
N ILE A 163 6.77 -8.49 15.76
CA ILE A 163 6.34 -8.58 17.18
C ILE A 163 7.44 -8.26 18.21
N ARG A 164 8.72 -8.38 17.84
CA ARG A 164 9.85 -7.96 18.70
C ARG A 164 10.87 -7.12 17.95
N GLY A 165 10.41 -6.22 17.08
CA GLY A 165 11.19 -5.20 16.39
C GLY A 165 12.22 -5.72 15.37
N SER A 166 12.12 -6.98 14.93
CA SER A 166 13.02 -7.52 13.91
C SER A 166 12.54 -8.85 13.32
N LEU A 167 12.88 -9.10 12.06
CA LEU A 167 12.71 -10.39 11.37
C LEU A 167 13.86 -11.37 11.68
N LEU A 168 14.95 -10.89 12.28
CA LEU A 168 16.15 -11.67 12.60
C LEU A 168 16.10 -12.22 14.04
N LYS A 169 16.75 -13.37 14.26
CA LYS A 169 16.91 -13.95 15.61
C LYS A 169 17.76 -13.04 16.48
N ARG A 170 17.45 -13.01 17.78
CA ARG A 170 18.23 -12.26 18.78
C ARG A 170 19.71 -12.65 18.72
N GLY A 171 20.58 -11.65 18.82
CA GLY A 171 22.03 -11.81 18.67
C GLY A 171 22.62 -10.67 17.87
N PHE A 172 23.84 -10.86 17.36
CA PHE A 172 24.55 -9.85 16.57
C PHE A 172 23.71 -9.33 15.39
N MET A 173 23.13 -10.25 14.60
CA MET A 173 22.35 -9.89 13.41
C MET A 173 21.13 -9.01 13.74
N HIS A 174 20.40 -9.31 14.82
CA HIS A 174 19.29 -8.48 15.28
C HIS A 174 19.75 -7.09 15.73
N ASN A 175 20.83 -7.01 16.51
CA ASN A 175 21.28 -5.75 17.08
C ASN A 175 21.83 -4.80 16.02
N CYS A 176 22.48 -5.32 14.98
CA CYS A 176 23.06 -4.51 13.91
C CYS A 176 22.11 -4.27 12.74
N PHE A 177 21.24 -5.22 12.41
CA PHE A 177 20.44 -5.21 11.18
C PHE A 177 18.94 -5.36 11.42
N GLY A 178 18.47 -5.25 12.66
CA GLY A 178 17.10 -5.60 13.02
C GLY A 178 16.02 -4.76 12.36
N THR A 179 16.37 -3.54 11.95
CA THR A 179 15.51 -2.59 11.22
C THR A 179 16.22 -2.02 9.98
N ALA A 180 17.08 -2.84 9.36
CA ALA A 180 17.92 -2.42 8.24
C ALA A 180 17.12 -2.04 7.00
N PHE A 181 15.93 -2.61 6.78
CA PHE A 181 15.11 -2.19 5.64
C PHE A 181 14.60 -0.76 5.82
N ASN A 182 14.07 -0.42 7.00
CA ASN A 182 13.63 0.94 7.27
C ASN A 182 14.78 1.95 7.37
N HIS A 183 15.85 1.62 8.12
CA HIS A 183 16.89 2.58 8.48
C HIS A 183 18.09 2.60 7.53
N TRP A 184 18.23 1.64 6.61
CA TRP A 184 19.36 1.62 5.69
C TRP A 184 18.92 1.45 4.24
N VAL A 185 18.32 0.31 3.88
CA VAL A 185 17.88 0.03 2.50
C VAL A 185 16.89 1.08 2.01
N GLY A 186 15.97 1.46 2.88
CA GLY A 186 14.90 2.42 2.64
C GLY A 186 15.40 3.83 2.29
N LEU A 187 16.57 4.23 2.80
CA LEU A 187 17.18 5.53 2.49
C LEU A 187 17.37 5.71 0.98
N PHE A 188 17.77 4.64 0.30
CA PHE A 188 18.05 4.63 -1.13
C PHE A 188 16.79 4.45 -1.99
N HIS A 189 15.63 4.21 -1.37
CA HIS A 189 14.36 3.96 -2.04
C HIS A 189 13.27 4.96 -1.68
N GLY A 190 13.60 6.04 -0.95
CA GLY A 190 12.59 7.03 -0.60
C GLY A 190 11.70 6.65 0.59
N VAL A 191 12.19 5.77 1.46
CA VAL A 191 11.53 5.45 2.73
C VAL A 191 12.14 6.29 3.83
N ILE A 192 11.31 7.07 4.50
CA ILE A 192 11.70 7.78 5.72
C ILE A 192 11.39 6.83 6.90
N PRO A 193 12.34 6.55 7.80
CA PRO A 193 12.06 5.71 8.96
C PRO A 193 10.92 6.30 9.82
N GLY A 194 10.25 5.45 10.59
CA GLY A 194 9.11 5.87 11.43
C GLY A 194 7.76 5.81 10.71
N VAL A 195 7.72 5.92 9.38
CA VAL A 195 6.49 5.81 8.59
C VAL A 195 5.84 4.44 8.80
N PHE A 196 6.59 3.35 8.57
CA PHE A 196 6.11 1.98 8.79
C PHE A 196 6.23 1.52 10.25
N THR A 197 7.27 1.92 10.97
CA THR A 197 7.54 1.39 12.33
C THR A 197 6.80 2.12 13.44
N ILE A 198 6.24 3.31 13.17
CA ILE A 198 5.52 4.11 14.17
C ILE A 198 4.12 4.46 13.67
N SER A 199 4.03 5.26 12.60
CA SER A 199 2.73 5.82 12.18
C SER A 199 1.80 4.76 11.64
N HIS A 200 2.30 3.87 10.77
CA HIS A 200 1.49 2.78 10.24
C HIS A 200 0.92 1.88 11.35
N ILE A 201 1.72 1.52 12.36
CA ILE A 201 1.29 0.66 13.46
C ILE A 201 0.37 1.38 14.45
N HIS A 202 0.72 2.61 14.85
CA HIS A 202 0.06 3.30 15.97
C HIS A 202 -1.00 4.33 15.55
N ASN A 203 -1.11 4.61 14.25
CA ASN A 203 -2.20 5.37 13.64
C ASN A 203 -3.01 4.47 12.69
N HIS A 204 -2.46 4.08 11.53
CA HIS A 204 -3.25 3.38 10.51
C HIS A 204 -3.88 2.07 10.98
N HIS A 205 -3.15 1.14 11.59
CA HIS A 205 -3.79 -0.10 12.12
C HIS A 205 -4.77 0.14 13.27
N LYS A 206 -4.65 1.27 13.98
CA LYS A 206 -5.54 1.60 15.09
C LYS A 206 -6.88 2.15 14.60
N TYR A 207 -6.83 3.00 13.58
CA TYR A 207 -7.93 3.80 13.07
C TYR A 207 -8.48 3.25 11.75
N ASP A 208 -7.72 2.42 11.05
CA ASP A 208 -8.14 1.58 9.93
C ASP A 208 -8.95 2.37 8.90
N ASN A 209 -8.35 3.37 8.25
CA ASN A 209 -9.00 4.22 7.25
C ASN A 209 -10.14 5.12 7.79
N ASP A 210 -10.34 5.23 9.11
CA ASP A 210 -11.30 6.16 9.74
C ASP A 210 -10.87 7.64 9.68
N GLU A 211 -11.70 8.54 10.20
CA GLU A 211 -11.44 9.99 10.20
C GLU A 211 -10.15 10.45 10.92
N LYS A 212 -9.60 9.63 11.82
CA LYS A 212 -8.36 9.85 12.57
C LYS A 212 -7.16 9.17 11.93
N ASP A 213 -7.36 8.34 10.91
CA ASP A 213 -6.28 7.88 10.05
C ASP A 213 -5.73 9.06 9.24
N VAL A 214 -4.43 9.34 9.39
CA VAL A 214 -3.81 10.55 8.82
C VAL A 214 -3.72 10.53 7.29
N TYR A 215 -4.04 9.40 6.67
CA TYR A 215 -4.15 9.23 5.22
C TYR A 215 -5.40 8.40 4.84
N SER A 216 -6.54 8.66 5.48
CA SER A 216 -7.80 8.03 5.08
C SER A 216 -8.19 8.38 3.63
N THR A 217 -8.65 7.36 2.91
CA THR A 217 -9.22 7.44 1.57
C THR A 217 -10.73 7.70 1.59
N ALA A 218 -11.38 7.56 2.75
CA ALA A 218 -12.83 7.56 2.89
C ALA A 218 -13.50 8.92 2.70
N PHE A 219 -12.73 10.02 2.73
CA PHE A 219 -13.28 11.36 2.61
C PHE A 219 -13.80 11.69 1.20
N ARG A 220 -13.40 10.95 0.16
CA ARG A 220 -13.72 11.27 -1.24
C ARG A 220 -14.17 10.04 -2.03
N PRO A 221 -15.01 10.22 -3.08
CA PRO A 221 -15.24 9.16 -4.06
C PRO A 221 -13.91 8.67 -4.65
N ARG A 222 -13.73 7.35 -4.72
CA ARG A 222 -12.44 6.73 -5.08
C ARG A 222 -12.32 6.35 -6.54
N ASP A 223 -13.39 6.50 -7.30
CA ASP A 223 -13.42 6.35 -8.76
C ASP A 223 -13.23 7.68 -9.51
N GLU A 224 -12.92 8.77 -8.80
CA GLU A 224 -12.60 10.06 -9.40
C GLU A 224 -11.08 10.30 -9.39
N PHE A 225 -10.47 10.48 -10.57
CA PHE A 225 -9.04 10.78 -10.68
C PHE A 225 -8.64 12.01 -9.86
N SER A 226 -9.51 13.04 -9.83
CA SER A 226 -9.27 14.25 -9.04
C SER A 226 -9.26 14.00 -7.52
N SER A 227 -9.86 12.92 -7.03
CA SER A 227 -9.80 12.54 -5.62
C SER A 227 -8.45 11.94 -5.27
N TRP A 228 -7.90 11.09 -6.15
CA TRP A 228 -6.55 10.58 -5.98
C TRP A 228 -5.50 11.70 -6.06
N VAL A 229 -5.66 12.67 -6.97
CA VAL A 229 -4.76 13.86 -7.00
C VAL A 229 -4.77 14.61 -5.65
N LYS A 230 -5.95 14.80 -5.03
CA LYS A 230 -6.07 15.43 -3.71
C LYS A 230 -5.52 14.57 -2.56
N TYR A 231 -5.49 13.25 -2.76
CA TYR A 231 -4.94 12.28 -1.80
C TYR A 231 -3.41 12.27 -1.79
N VAL A 232 -2.74 12.48 -2.93
CA VAL A 232 -1.27 12.50 -3.03
C VAL A 232 -0.59 13.38 -1.96
N PRO A 233 -0.98 14.64 -1.71
CA PRO A 233 -0.34 15.43 -0.64
C PRO A 233 -0.64 14.92 0.78
N GLU A 234 -1.80 14.27 1.01
CA GLU A 234 -2.11 13.63 2.29
C GLU A 234 -1.17 12.43 2.52
N TRP A 235 -1.00 11.60 1.49
CA TRP A 235 -0.02 10.52 1.47
C TRP A 235 1.41 11.03 1.67
N MET A 236 1.82 12.07 0.97
CA MET A 236 3.16 12.65 1.10
C MET A 236 3.42 13.22 2.50
N ALA A 237 2.41 13.85 3.12
CA ALA A 237 2.51 14.32 4.50
C ALA A 237 2.69 13.16 5.50
N TYR A 238 2.05 12.01 5.24
CA TYR A 238 2.28 10.78 5.99
C TYR A 238 3.68 10.19 5.74
N ALA A 239 4.06 10.05 4.46
CA ALA A 239 5.34 9.47 4.05
C ALA A 239 6.56 10.30 4.52
N THR A 240 6.35 11.55 4.91
CA THR A 240 7.36 12.45 5.48
C THR A 240 7.22 12.64 6.99
N ASN A 241 6.40 11.84 7.66
CA ASN A 241 6.07 11.91 9.08
C ASN A 241 5.42 13.23 9.55
N ILE A 242 5.11 14.18 8.66
CA ILE A 242 4.53 15.48 9.01
C ILE A 242 3.16 15.30 9.65
N SER A 243 2.26 14.58 8.98
CA SER A 243 0.91 14.35 9.50
C SER A 243 0.93 13.47 10.75
N SER A 244 1.82 12.48 10.79
CA SER A 244 2.05 11.61 11.96
C SER A 244 2.50 12.40 13.19
N PHE A 245 3.47 13.31 13.04
CA PHE A 245 3.93 14.17 14.12
C PHE A 245 2.79 15.03 14.68
N VAL A 246 2.09 15.76 13.80
CA VAL A 246 0.95 16.61 14.19
C VAL A 246 -0.10 15.80 14.91
N PHE A 247 -0.44 14.62 14.40
CA PHE A 247 -1.39 13.71 15.01
C PHE A 247 -0.95 13.28 16.41
N PHE A 248 0.28 12.77 16.57
CA PHE A 248 0.76 12.28 17.86
C PHE A 248 0.90 13.37 18.92
N VAL A 249 1.25 14.60 18.53
CA VAL A 249 1.24 15.75 19.46
C VAL A 249 -0.18 16.07 19.91
N ARG A 250 -1.14 16.14 18.98
CA ARG A 250 -2.54 16.44 19.30
C ARG A 250 -3.18 15.38 20.20
N GLU A 251 -2.81 14.12 20.02
CA GLU A 251 -3.28 13.00 20.85
C GLU A 251 -2.48 12.81 22.15
N GLY A 252 -1.54 13.70 22.49
CA GLY A 252 -0.71 13.61 23.69
C GLY A 252 0.28 12.43 23.70
N LYS A 253 0.51 11.79 22.56
CA LYS A 253 1.41 10.63 22.40
C LYS A 253 2.85 11.08 22.11
N TYR A 254 3.42 11.87 23.02
CA TYR A 254 4.71 12.54 22.82
C TYR A 254 5.88 11.60 22.50
N LYS A 255 5.90 10.38 23.06
CA LYS A 255 6.94 9.38 22.72
C LYS A 255 6.96 9.05 21.22
N HIS A 256 5.79 8.88 20.60
CA HIS A 256 5.70 8.61 19.17
C HIS A 256 6.06 9.86 18.35
N ALA A 257 5.63 11.04 18.77
CA ALA A 257 5.99 12.30 18.13
C ALA A 257 7.51 12.58 18.15
N VAL A 258 8.18 12.32 19.27
CA VAL A 258 9.65 12.46 19.37
C VAL A 258 10.34 11.44 18.46
N ASN A 259 9.87 10.19 18.43
CA ASN A 259 10.46 9.18 17.58
C ASN A 259 10.28 9.51 16.09
N THR A 260 9.15 10.05 15.64
CA THR A 260 8.98 10.49 14.25
C THR A 260 9.93 11.64 13.89
N VAL A 261 10.18 12.58 14.82
CA VAL A 261 11.18 13.65 14.63
C VAL A 261 12.59 13.06 14.52
N ILE A 262 13.00 12.16 15.41
CA ILE A 262 14.32 11.53 15.37
C ILE A 262 14.52 10.78 14.04
N SER A 263 13.53 10.00 13.62
CA SER A 263 13.58 9.28 12.35
C SER A 263 13.66 10.21 11.14
N THR A 264 12.96 11.34 11.18
CA THR A 264 13.01 12.36 10.12
C THR A 264 14.35 13.06 10.09
N LEU A 265 14.90 13.43 11.25
CA LEU A 265 16.24 14.03 11.36
C LEU A 265 17.32 13.08 10.86
N TYR A 266 17.20 11.78 11.12
CA TYR A 266 18.11 10.77 10.59
C TYR A 266 18.12 10.79 9.05
N TYR A 267 16.95 10.71 8.41
CA TYR A 267 16.82 10.74 6.95
C TYR A 267 17.32 12.07 6.36
N VAL A 268 16.88 13.21 6.91
CA VAL A 268 17.26 14.54 6.43
C VAL A 268 18.75 14.81 6.62
N SER A 269 19.38 14.28 7.66
CA SER A 269 20.84 14.38 7.85
C SER A 269 21.60 13.61 6.77
N PHE A 270 21.13 12.40 6.42
CA PHE A 270 21.71 11.63 5.32
C PHE A 270 21.56 12.35 3.98
N VAL A 271 20.35 12.82 3.66
CA VAL A 271 20.09 13.63 2.44
C VAL A 271 20.94 14.90 2.43
N GLY A 272 21.04 15.60 3.56
CA GLY A 272 21.84 16.81 3.71
C GLY A 272 23.32 16.59 3.45
N LEU A 273 23.88 15.47 3.92
CA LEU A 273 25.26 15.08 3.65
C LEU A 273 25.50 14.85 2.15
N ILE A 274 24.60 14.10 1.49
CA ILE A 274 24.73 13.84 0.05
C ILE A 274 24.52 15.12 -0.77
N ALA A 275 23.59 15.99 -0.37
CA ALA A 275 23.37 17.30 -0.99
C ALA A 275 24.59 18.22 -0.85
N TYR A 276 25.27 18.17 0.30
CA TYR A 276 26.51 18.91 0.53
C TYR A 276 27.64 18.44 -0.41
N VAL A 277 27.74 17.13 -0.65
CA VAL A 277 28.72 16.57 -1.60
C VAL A 277 28.36 16.91 -3.05
N HIS A 278 27.11 16.65 -3.47
CA HIS A 278 26.69 16.89 -4.85
C HIS A 278 25.16 17.06 -4.98
N LYS A 279 24.70 18.30 -5.20
CA LYS A 279 23.26 18.65 -5.27
C LYS A 279 22.48 17.92 -6.36
N ALA A 280 22.97 17.89 -7.60
CA ALA A 280 22.24 17.23 -8.71
C ALA A 280 22.11 15.72 -8.49
N PHE A 281 23.17 15.06 -8.03
CA PHE A 281 23.12 13.66 -7.62
C PHE A 281 22.09 13.44 -6.50
N CYS A 282 22.12 14.25 -5.43
CA CYS A 282 21.13 14.16 -4.35
C CYS A 282 19.69 14.27 -4.86
N PHE A 283 19.44 15.18 -5.82
CA PHE A 283 18.11 15.33 -6.41
C PHE A 283 17.68 14.03 -7.12
N TRP A 284 18.49 13.49 -8.02
CA TRP A 284 18.09 12.33 -8.85
C TRP A 284 18.18 10.97 -8.16
N TYR A 285 19.00 10.84 -7.11
CA TYR A 285 19.26 9.56 -6.45
C TYR A 285 18.62 9.45 -5.06
N LEU A 286 18.10 10.53 -4.47
CA LEU A 286 17.39 10.50 -3.18
C LEU A 286 16.05 11.23 -3.22
N PHE A 287 16.01 12.47 -3.68
CA PHE A 287 14.75 13.23 -3.71
C PHE A 287 13.76 12.68 -4.75
N TYR A 288 14.21 12.35 -5.95
CA TYR A 288 13.38 11.72 -6.97
C TYR A 288 12.82 10.37 -6.48
N PRO A 289 13.61 9.41 -5.97
CA PRO A 289 13.08 8.18 -5.35
C PRO A 289 12.08 8.40 -4.22
N LEU A 290 12.27 9.43 -3.38
CA LEU A 290 11.29 9.81 -2.36
C LEU A 290 9.94 10.15 -2.96
N VAL A 291 9.90 10.97 -4.01
CA VAL A 291 8.64 11.36 -4.65
C VAL A 291 8.06 10.21 -5.47
N GLU A 292 8.88 9.55 -6.29
CA GLU A 292 8.48 8.47 -7.17
C GLU A 292 7.91 7.27 -6.39
N GLY A 293 8.63 6.78 -5.40
CA GLY A 293 8.20 5.62 -4.62
C GLY A 293 6.91 5.89 -3.85
N ASN A 294 6.72 7.13 -3.39
CA ASN A 294 5.49 7.52 -2.69
C ASN A 294 4.31 7.83 -3.62
N ILE A 295 4.52 8.23 -4.87
CA ILE A 295 3.46 8.22 -5.88
C ILE A 295 2.96 6.79 -6.10
N LEU A 296 3.88 5.83 -6.29
CA LEU A 296 3.52 4.41 -6.48
C LEU A 296 2.82 3.83 -5.24
N LEU A 297 3.32 4.10 -4.03
CA LEU A 297 2.68 3.65 -2.80
C LEU A 297 1.31 4.29 -2.56
N SER A 298 1.12 5.56 -2.97
CA SER A 298 -0.20 6.19 -2.86
C SER A 298 -1.23 5.41 -3.68
N VAL A 299 -0.86 4.89 -4.86
CA VAL A 299 -1.73 4.04 -5.69
C VAL A 299 -2.04 2.72 -4.97
N VAL A 300 -1.01 2.07 -4.42
CA VAL A 300 -1.13 0.80 -3.68
C VAL A 300 -2.11 0.94 -2.52
N ASN A 301 -1.87 1.90 -1.62
CA ASN A 301 -2.72 2.08 -0.46
C ASN A 301 -4.13 2.56 -0.83
N TYR A 302 -4.25 3.47 -1.79
CA TYR A 302 -5.55 3.95 -2.26
C TYR A 302 -6.41 2.80 -2.79
N THR A 303 -5.81 1.88 -3.54
CA THR A 303 -6.49 0.70 -4.09
C THR A 303 -6.88 -0.28 -3.00
N TRP A 304 -5.99 -0.55 -2.04
CA TRP A 304 -6.29 -1.42 -0.92
C TRP A 304 -7.54 -0.96 -0.16
N HIS A 305 -7.69 0.35 0.07
CA HIS A 305 -8.77 0.94 0.85
C HIS A 305 -9.89 1.60 0.02
N ALA A 306 -10.01 1.27 -1.26
CA ALA A 306 -10.95 1.96 -2.16
C ALA A 306 -12.42 1.59 -1.96
N PHE A 307 -12.71 0.34 -1.60
CA PHE A 307 -14.07 -0.21 -1.67
C PHE A 307 -14.72 -0.28 -0.29
N ILE A 308 -15.41 0.80 0.12
CA ILE A 308 -16.09 0.89 1.42
C ILE A 308 -17.58 0.55 1.27
N ASP A 309 -18.11 -0.32 2.13
CA ASP A 309 -19.56 -0.61 2.12
C ASP A 309 -20.38 0.56 2.70
N PRO A 310 -21.35 1.13 1.96
CA PRO A 310 -22.19 2.22 2.47
C PRO A 310 -23.15 1.81 3.59
N GLU A 311 -23.55 0.54 3.67
CA GLU A 311 -24.52 0.10 4.68
C GLU A 311 -23.83 -0.41 5.96
N ASP A 312 -22.55 -0.74 5.88
CA ASP A 312 -21.73 -1.20 7.02
C ASP A 312 -20.26 -0.73 6.93
N PRO A 313 -19.98 0.59 7.03
CA PRO A 313 -18.62 1.12 6.89
C PRO A 313 -17.64 0.62 7.97
N SER A 314 -18.14 0.09 9.08
CA SER A 314 -17.34 -0.40 10.22
C SER A 314 -16.81 -1.84 10.04
N ASN A 315 -17.23 -2.50 8.96
CA ASN A 315 -16.93 -3.89 8.71
C ASN A 315 -15.55 -4.06 8.06
N ASP A 316 -14.70 -4.81 8.75
CA ASP A 316 -13.30 -4.99 8.39
C ASP A 316 -13.10 -5.82 7.10
N TYR A 317 -14.08 -6.63 6.70
CA TYR A 317 -14.06 -7.38 5.43
C TYR A 317 -14.30 -6.50 4.20
N VAL A 318 -14.80 -5.28 4.39
CA VAL A 318 -15.20 -4.34 3.33
C VAL A 318 -14.57 -2.97 3.52
N ASN A 319 -13.50 -2.89 4.29
CA ASN A 319 -12.66 -1.69 4.42
C ASN A 319 -11.30 -1.84 3.71
N SER A 320 -11.01 -3.06 3.24
CA SER A 320 -9.80 -3.42 2.54
C SER A 320 -10.08 -4.42 1.42
N THR A 321 -9.18 -4.47 0.45
CA THR A 321 -9.26 -5.34 -0.73
C THR A 321 -8.40 -6.57 -0.56
N THR A 322 -8.92 -7.74 -0.97
CA THR A 322 -8.11 -8.96 -1.08
C THR A 322 -7.86 -9.29 -2.54
N VAL A 323 -6.62 -9.67 -2.87
CA VAL A 323 -6.30 -10.26 -4.18
C VAL A 323 -5.78 -11.67 -3.97
N VAL A 324 -6.48 -12.65 -4.53
CA VAL A 324 -6.11 -14.07 -4.47
C VAL A 324 -5.16 -14.38 -5.62
N ASP A 325 -4.03 -15.01 -5.28
CA ASP A 325 -2.99 -15.42 -6.22
C ASP A 325 -2.58 -14.29 -7.20
N GLY A 326 -2.46 -13.07 -6.67
CA GLY A 326 -2.17 -11.87 -7.44
C GLY A 326 -0.81 -11.90 -8.15
N LEU A 327 -0.71 -11.12 -9.23
CA LEU A 327 0.53 -10.99 -10.00
C LEU A 327 1.59 -10.26 -9.15
N ASN A 328 2.79 -10.85 -9.02
CA ASN A 328 3.94 -10.35 -8.24
C ASN A 328 3.73 -10.29 -6.73
N PHE A 329 2.97 -11.24 -6.22
CA PHE A 329 2.63 -11.43 -4.81
C PHE A 329 3.86 -11.43 -3.87
N CYS A 330 4.18 -10.28 -3.27
CA CYS A 330 5.33 -10.15 -2.39
C CYS A 330 4.92 -10.40 -0.93
N LEU A 331 5.32 -11.54 -0.37
CA LEU A 331 5.00 -11.97 1.01
C LEU A 331 3.51 -11.88 1.37
N LYS A 332 2.65 -12.11 0.38
CA LYS A 332 1.20 -12.23 0.52
C LYS A 332 0.47 -11.00 1.06
N GLU A 333 1.03 -9.80 0.93
CA GLU A 333 0.42 -8.57 1.45
C GLU A 333 -0.96 -8.27 0.87
N GLU A 334 -1.27 -8.79 -0.31
CA GLU A 334 -2.54 -8.54 -0.96
C GLU A 334 -3.71 -9.33 -0.35
N TYR A 335 -3.46 -10.20 0.64
CA TYR A 335 -4.50 -10.61 1.60
C TYR A 335 -4.71 -9.49 2.64
N HIS A 336 -5.03 -8.28 2.18
CA HIS A 336 -4.92 -7.07 3.01
C HIS A 336 -5.95 -7.00 4.14
N VAL A 337 -7.13 -7.60 3.95
CA VAL A 337 -8.10 -7.78 5.03
C VAL A 337 -7.51 -8.67 6.14
N VAL A 338 -6.87 -9.81 5.79
CA VAL A 338 -6.18 -10.67 6.77
C VAL A 338 -5.04 -9.91 7.45
N HIS A 339 -4.31 -9.08 6.70
CA HIS A 339 -3.24 -8.25 7.22
C HIS A 339 -3.74 -7.31 8.34
N HIS A 340 -4.87 -6.63 8.14
CA HIS A 340 -5.48 -5.78 9.16
C HIS A 340 -6.08 -6.55 10.33
N GLN A 341 -6.70 -7.70 10.06
CA GLN A 341 -7.28 -8.57 11.08
C GLN A 341 -6.22 -9.28 11.93
N TYR A 342 -5.05 -9.55 11.38
CA TYR A 342 -4.00 -10.33 12.04
C TYR A 342 -2.63 -9.66 11.85
N ALA A 343 -2.56 -8.37 12.19
CA ALA A 343 -1.34 -7.58 12.09
C ALA A 343 -0.17 -8.28 12.79
N GLY A 344 0.95 -8.43 12.08
CA GLY A 344 2.14 -9.14 12.58
C GLY A 344 2.14 -10.66 12.41
N VAL A 345 1.04 -11.28 11.95
CA VAL A 345 1.06 -12.72 11.63
C VAL A 345 2.03 -13.01 10.50
N HIS A 346 2.73 -14.13 10.58
CA HIS A 346 3.69 -14.51 9.55
C HIS A 346 3.00 -14.75 8.19
N TRP A 347 3.60 -14.25 7.10
CA TRP A 347 3.03 -14.26 5.75
C TRP A 347 2.57 -15.64 5.25
N THR A 348 3.19 -16.71 5.73
CA THR A 348 2.83 -18.09 5.36
C THR A 348 1.41 -18.46 5.79
N LYS A 349 0.87 -17.80 6.83
CA LYS A 349 -0.44 -18.07 7.41
C LYS A 349 -1.57 -17.33 6.69
N HIS A 350 -1.29 -16.28 5.91
CA HIS A 350 -2.32 -15.39 5.36
C HIS A 350 -3.39 -16.15 4.55
N ARG A 351 -2.97 -17.06 3.67
CA ARG A 351 -3.92 -17.87 2.87
C ARG A 351 -4.81 -18.76 3.73
N ALA A 352 -4.23 -19.45 4.72
CA ALA A 352 -5.00 -20.32 5.60
C ALA A 352 -6.00 -19.53 6.47
N LEU A 353 -5.65 -18.32 6.89
CA LEU A 353 -6.56 -17.40 7.59
C LEU A 353 -7.67 -16.89 6.67
N TYR A 354 -7.36 -16.53 5.43
CA TYR A 354 -8.36 -16.19 4.43
C TYR A 354 -9.35 -17.34 4.21
N GLU A 355 -8.86 -18.56 3.97
CA GLU A 355 -9.69 -19.74 3.74
C GLU A 355 -10.57 -20.07 4.96
N LYS A 356 -10.03 -19.91 6.18
CA LYS A 356 -10.77 -20.08 7.43
C LYS A 356 -11.94 -19.10 7.56
N HIS A 357 -11.76 -17.85 7.12
CA HIS A 357 -12.76 -16.79 7.24
C HIS A 357 -13.58 -16.55 5.96
N LEU A 358 -13.41 -17.41 4.94
CA LEU A 358 -14.12 -17.29 3.67
C LEU A 358 -15.64 -17.17 3.79
N PRO A 359 -16.33 -17.85 4.75
CA PRO A 359 -17.76 -17.65 4.98
C PRO A 359 -18.12 -16.19 5.31
N GLU A 360 -17.32 -15.50 6.12
CA GLU A 360 -17.51 -14.10 6.49
C GLU A 360 -17.24 -13.17 5.30
N TYR A 361 -16.19 -13.44 4.51
CA TYR A 361 -15.94 -12.71 3.25
C TYR A 361 -17.15 -12.80 2.31
N LYS A 362 -17.70 -14.01 2.12
CA LYS A 362 -18.88 -14.22 1.25
C LYS A 362 -20.12 -13.53 1.80
N LYS A 363 -20.34 -13.59 3.11
CA LYS A 363 -21.45 -12.91 3.79
C LYS A 363 -21.37 -11.38 3.63
N ALA A 364 -20.18 -10.81 3.77
CA ALA A 364 -19.93 -9.37 3.61
C ALA A 364 -19.84 -8.92 2.14
N LYS A 365 -19.91 -9.86 1.19
CA LYS A 365 -19.65 -9.60 -0.23
C LYS A 365 -18.34 -8.84 -0.43
N ALA A 366 -17.29 -9.23 0.29
CA ALA A 366 -16.00 -8.53 0.34
C ALA A 366 -15.39 -8.29 -1.05
N SER A 367 -14.60 -7.22 -1.21
CA SER A 367 -13.94 -6.93 -2.49
C SER A 367 -12.74 -7.86 -2.70
N ILE A 368 -12.97 -8.99 -3.39
CA ILE A 368 -11.98 -10.02 -3.66
C ILE A 368 -11.72 -10.08 -5.15
N PHE A 369 -10.46 -9.94 -5.57
CA PHE A 369 -10.03 -10.04 -6.96
C PHE A 369 -9.08 -11.22 -7.17
N TYR A 370 -8.83 -11.61 -8.42
CA TYR A 370 -7.99 -12.75 -8.75
C TYR A 370 -6.92 -12.43 -9.79
N GLY A 371 -5.71 -12.95 -9.59
CA GLY A 371 -4.68 -13.05 -10.62
C GLY A 371 -4.05 -11.74 -11.10
N GLU A 372 -4.52 -10.58 -10.61
CA GLU A 372 -4.07 -9.27 -11.04
C GLU A 372 -3.19 -8.58 -9.98
N ASN A 373 -2.60 -7.44 -10.32
CA ASN A 373 -1.92 -6.56 -9.37
C ASN A 373 -2.78 -5.32 -9.06
N LEU A 374 -2.42 -4.60 -7.99
CA LEU A 374 -3.16 -3.41 -7.53
C LEU A 374 -3.15 -2.27 -8.55
N PHE A 375 -2.12 -2.13 -9.40
CA PHE A 375 -2.09 -1.08 -10.43
C PHE A 375 -3.13 -1.32 -11.53
N VAL A 376 -3.42 -2.59 -11.87
CA VAL A 376 -4.51 -2.93 -12.81
C VAL A 376 -5.86 -2.58 -12.21
N ILE A 377 -6.09 -2.96 -10.94
CA ILE A 377 -7.33 -2.63 -10.22
C ILE A 377 -7.49 -1.10 -10.12
N PHE A 378 -6.42 -0.38 -9.75
CA PHE A 378 -6.40 1.09 -9.76
C PHE A 378 -6.77 1.67 -11.12
N GLY A 379 -6.19 1.16 -12.20
CA GLY A 379 -6.51 1.57 -13.57
C GLY A 379 -7.99 1.40 -13.90
N CYS A 380 -8.59 0.27 -13.51
CA CYS A 380 -10.03 0.03 -13.70
C CYS A 380 -10.89 1.01 -12.88
N ILE A 381 -10.49 1.28 -11.62
CA ILE A 381 -11.17 2.27 -10.76
C ILE A 381 -11.11 3.66 -11.40
N MET A 382 -9.92 4.13 -11.81
CA MET A 382 -9.73 5.46 -12.41
C MET A 382 -10.43 5.61 -13.76
N ALA A 383 -10.51 4.52 -14.54
CA ALA A 383 -11.24 4.47 -15.81
C ALA A 383 -12.77 4.35 -15.62
N LYS A 384 -13.24 4.17 -14.39
CA LYS A 384 -14.65 3.85 -14.06
C LYS A 384 -15.14 2.60 -14.81
N ASP A 385 -14.25 1.65 -15.06
CA ASP A 385 -14.56 0.39 -15.73
C ASP A 385 -15.08 -0.63 -14.73
N TYR A 386 -16.29 -0.39 -14.23
CA TYR A 386 -16.95 -1.25 -13.25
C TYR A 386 -17.25 -2.64 -13.82
N ASN A 387 -17.44 -2.76 -15.14
CA ASN A 387 -17.61 -4.05 -15.81
C ASN A 387 -16.34 -4.87 -15.69
N LYS A 388 -15.16 -4.26 -15.94
CA LYS A 388 -13.90 -4.96 -15.77
C LYS A 388 -13.63 -5.35 -14.33
N LEU A 389 -13.96 -4.47 -13.36
CA LEU A 389 -13.88 -4.83 -11.94
C LEU A 389 -14.76 -6.03 -11.60
N ALA A 390 -15.97 -6.11 -12.15
CA ALA A 390 -16.86 -7.26 -11.97
C ALA A 390 -16.32 -8.54 -12.64
N GLU A 391 -15.63 -8.45 -13.78
CA GLU A 391 -14.96 -9.60 -14.40
C GLU A 391 -13.78 -10.14 -13.57
N LEU A 392 -13.03 -9.25 -12.93
CA LEU A 392 -11.87 -9.59 -12.10
C LEU A 392 -12.24 -10.11 -10.72
N TYR A 393 -13.51 -9.96 -10.33
CA TYR A 393 -14.00 -10.38 -9.02
C TYR A 393 -13.88 -11.90 -8.86
N PHE A 394 -13.29 -12.33 -7.75
CA PHE A 394 -13.06 -13.73 -7.44
C PHE A 394 -14.24 -14.34 -6.67
N GLU A 395 -14.76 -15.46 -7.16
CA GLU A 395 -15.91 -16.19 -6.57
C GLU A 395 -17.09 -15.27 -6.18
N PRO A 396 -17.74 -14.62 -7.16
CA PRO A 396 -18.88 -13.74 -6.88
C PRO A 396 -20.02 -14.47 -6.17
N PRO A 397 -20.80 -13.78 -5.31
CA PRO A 397 -22.02 -14.34 -4.74
C PRO A 397 -22.93 -14.91 -5.84
N THR A 398 -23.39 -16.15 -5.68
CA THR A 398 -24.13 -16.87 -6.74
C THR A 398 -25.49 -16.26 -7.07
N ASP A 399 -25.98 -15.37 -6.20
CA ASP A 399 -27.24 -14.63 -6.35
C ASP A 399 -27.08 -13.29 -7.08
N MET A 400 -25.86 -12.91 -7.52
CA MET A 400 -25.60 -11.65 -8.19
C MET A 400 -25.19 -11.84 -9.66
N SER A 401 -25.83 -11.09 -10.54
CA SER A 401 -25.41 -10.89 -11.93
C SER A 401 -24.13 -10.05 -12.00
N LYS A 402 -23.45 -10.05 -13.16
CA LYS A 402 -22.27 -9.19 -13.39
C LYS A 402 -22.63 -7.71 -13.29
N GLU A 403 -23.82 -7.34 -13.76
CA GLU A 403 -24.35 -5.98 -13.68
C GLU A 403 -24.56 -5.56 -12.22
N GLU A 404 -25.16 -6.42 -11.40
CA GLU A 404 -25.34 -6.15 -9.96
C GLU A 404 -24.00 -6.05 -9.22
N LEU A 405 -22.99 -6.81 -9.67
CA LEU A 405 -21.65 -6.74 -9.10
C LEU A 405 -20.93 -5.44 -9.50
N ALA A 406 -21.06 -5.00 -10.74
CA ALA A 406 -20.56 -3.71 -11.21
C ALA A 406 -21.21 -2.55 -10.44
N ASP A 407 -22.54 -2.62 -10.23
CA ASP A 407 -23.28 -1.64 -9.41
C ASP A 407 -22.82 -1.64 -7.96
N LEU A 408 -22.56 -2.81 -7.36
CA LEU A 408 -22.00 -2.93 -6.00
C LEU A 408 -20.62 -2.25 -5.92
N MET A 409 -19.72 -2.54 -6.85
CA MET A 409 -18.38 -1.95 -6.88
C MET A 409 -18.46 -0.42 -7.01
N LYS A 410 -19.32 0.08 -7.90
CA LYS A 410 -19.57 1.51 -8.06
C LYS A 410 -20.10 2.16 -6.78
N ALA A 411 -21.08 1.54 -6.12
CA ALA A 411 -21.63 2.05 -4.87
C ALA A 411 -20.54 2.17 -3.80
N ARG A 412 -19.68 1.15 -3.67
CA ARG A 412 -18.57 1.17 -2.71
C ARG A 412 -17.52 2.23 -3.00
N LEU A 413 -17.19 2.42 -4.28
CA LEU A 413 -16.26 3.46 -4.73
C LEU A 413 -16.82 4.88 -4.59
N ARG A 414 -18.15 5.04 -4.41
CA ARG A 414 -18.80 6.34 -4.17
C ARG A 414 -19.17 6.63 -2.72
N CYS A 415 -19.22 5.62 -1.84
CA CYS A 415 -19.42 5.74 -0.39
C CYS A 415 -18.35 6.59 0.32
N ALA A 416 -18.54 7.90 0.49
CA ALA A 416 -17.49 8.78 1.00
C ALA A 416 -18.03 9.95 1.83
N GLY A 417 -17.15 10.57 2.59
CA GLY A 417 -17.40 11.81 3.33
C GLY A 417 -17.02 11.72 4.81
N PRO A 418 -16.99 12.84 5.55
CA PRO A 418 -16.66 12.84 6.97
C PRO A 418 -17.58 11.95 7.81
N HIS A 419 -18.87 11.84 7.45
CA HIS A 419 -19.82 10.95 8.13
C HIS A 419 -19.50 9.47 7.93
N ILE A 420 -19.03 9.09 6.74
CA ILE A 420 -18.54 7.74 6.46
C ILE A 420 -17.24 7.49 7.22
N ALA A 421 -16.27 8.40 7.11
CA ALA A 421 -14.98 8.27 7.80
C ALA A 421 -15.11 8.13 9.33
N LYS A 422 -16.10 8.79 9.96
CA LYS A 422 -16.43 8.65 11.39
C LYS A 422 -16.94 7.25 11.79
N GLN A 423 -17.52 6.52 10.85
CA GLN A 423 -18.14 5.21 11.09
C GLN A 423 -17.20 4.05 10.75
N ILE A 424 -16.18 4.32 9.93
CA ILE A 424 -15.11 3.37 9.66
C ILE A 424 -14.32 3.11 10.95
N GLY A 425 -13.72 1.92 11.02
CA GLY A 425 -12.83 1.53 12.08
C GLY A 425 -13.21 0.18 12.66
N ARG A 426 -12.22 -0.47 13.26
CA ARG A 426 -12.39 -1.84 13.78
C ARG A 426 -13.38 -1.88 14.94
N SER A 427 -14.43 -2.69 14.79
CA SER A 427 -15.35 -3.00 15.89
C SER A 427 -14.61 -3.56 17.12
N ALA A 428 -15.13 -3.33 18.33
CA ALA A 428 -14.54 -3.86 19.56
C ALA A 428 -14.39 -5.39 19.52
N LYS A 429 -15.30 -6.07 18.82
CA LYS A 429 -15.26 -7.52 18.62
C LYS A 429 -14.06 -7.95 17.78
N SER A 430 -13.80 -7.30 16.63
CA SER A 430 -12.69 -7.69 15.77
C SER A 430 -11.33 -7.45 16.45
N LYS A 431 -11.20 -6.38 17.24
CA LYS A 431 -10.00 -6.13 18.06
C LYS A 431 -9.74 -7.27 19.05
N ALA A 432 -10.76 -7.71 19.79
CA ALA A 432 -10.62 -8.78 20.77
C ALA A 432 -10.27 -10.14 20.13
N GLU A 433 -10.82 -10.45 18.95
CA GLU A 433 -10.52 -11.69 18.23
C GLU A 433 -9.07 -11.74 17.72
N THR A 434 -8.52 -10.61 17.26
CA THR A 434 -7.11 -10.50 16.89
C THR A 434 -6.19 -10.68 18.09
N GLU A 435 -6.46 -9.97 19.18
CA GLU A 435 -5.64 -10.05 20.40
C GLU A 435 -5.61 -11.49 20.94
N ALA A 436 -6.75 -12.18 20.94
CA ALA A 436 -6.86 -13.57 21.36
C ALA A 436 -6.14 -14.56 20.42
N PHE A 437 -6.05 -14.27 19.12
CA PHE A 437 -5.28 -15.08 18.18
C PHE A 437 -3.77 -14.88 18.36
N MET A 438 -3.32 -13.62 18.46
CA MET A 438 -1.90 -13.29 18.63
C MET A 438 -1.34 -13.86 19.93
N ALA A 439 -2.12 -13.82 21.02
CA ALA A 439 -1.73 -14.41 22.31
C ALA A 439 -1.56 -15.95 22.30
N LYS A 440 -2.02 -16.65 21.25
CA LYS A 440 -1.85 -18.10 21.09
C LYS A 440 -0.67 -18.50 20.18
N GLU A 441 -0.17 -17.55 19.39
CA GLU A 441 0.96 -17.78 18.47
C GLU A 441 2.29 -17.27 19.05
N ASP A 442 2.27 -16.48 20.13
CA ASP A 442 3.41 -16.21 21.03
C ASP A 442 3.73 -17.42 21.93
#